data_AF-A0A9P5JNB9-F1
#
_entry.id   AF-A0A9P5JNB9-F1
#
_cell.length_a   1.000
_cell.length_b   1.000
_cell.length_c   1.000
_cell.angle_alpha   90.00
_cell.angle_beta   90.00
_cell.angle_gamma   90.00
#
_symmetry.space_group_name_H-M   'P 1'
#
loop_
_entity.id
_entity.type
_entity.pdbx_description
1 polymer ?
#
loop_
_entity_poly.entity_id
_entity_poly.type
_entity_poly.pdbx_seq_one_letter_code
_entity_poly.pdbx_strand_id
1 'polypeptide(L)'
;MAIWTIFNHKISFQSCLHDCSPKACDSALPFSLRITMWTCQDDCAYQCSHSVTDAAQARIIAQHGATAVRIEQFYGKWAFWRFLGMQEPASVLFSLMNLQAHVKGFFLLRRRVAQSHPMIPYYLTWSICSINAWIWSAVFHTRDKPFTEKLDYFSAGLSILFGLYLAVIRLFHLYSDSQHPSVLKALIRHTWSILCTISYLSHVSYLTFATRFDYGYNILANVVVGMTHNVLWILFAIPATPFTRYPASRHPAESLVRNPHQRSRRWVTRPLWCVLLTTLATMLELFDFPPWYRVIDAHSLWHLATAFIIPLWYDFLVEDSLDEGWAWHKLQ
;
A
#
# COMPACT_ATOMS: atom_id res chain seq x y z
N MET A 1 4.36 15.70 -7.08
CA MET A 1 5.31 16.81 -7.31
C MET A 1 6.67 16.28 -6.88
N ALA A 2 7.45 15.74 -7.81
CA ALA A 2 8.78 15.22 -7.54
C ALA A 2 9.75 16.05 -8.39
N ILE A 3 10.60 16.86 -7.75
CA ILE A 3 11.57 17.73 -8.41
C ILE A 3 12.78 16.87 -8.78
N TRP A 4 12.60 15.93 -9.71
CA TRP A 4 13.69 15.10 -10.20
C TRP A 4 13.89 15.33 -11.68
N THR A 5 15.16 15.52 -12.04
CA THR A 5 15.57 15.58 -13.43
C THR A 5 15.77 14.15 -13.89
N ILE A 6 14.86 13.64 -14.72
CA ILE A 6 14.98 12.32 -15.35
C ILE A 6 16.05 12.42 -16.45
N PHE A 7 17.17 11.73 -16.29
CA PHE A 7 18.36 11.92 -17.14
C PHE A 7 18.49 10.90 -18.27
N ASN A 8 17.36 10.37 -18.78
CA ASN A 8 17.36 9.47 -19.94
C ASN A 8 18.11 10.05 -21.16
N HIS A 9 18.20 11.37 -21.28
CA HIS A 9 18.87 12.06 -22.39
C HIS A 9 20.34 12.44 -22.10
N LYS A 10 20.92 12.01 -20.97
CA LYS A 10 22.31 12.33 -20.65
C LYS A 10 23.25 11.68 -21.67
N ILE A 11 24.10 12.48 -22.30
CA ILE A 11 25.00 12.06 -23.38
C ILE A 11 25.85 10.86 -22.94
N SER A 12 26.37 10.87 -21.71
CA SER A 12 27.20 9.76 -21.19
C SER A 12 26.43 8.45 -21.09
N PHE A 13 25.14 8.50 -20.74
CA PHE A 13 24.30 7.31 -20.62
C PHE A 13 23.93 6.77 -22.01
N GLN A 14 23.53 7.65 -22.93
CA GLN A 14 23.21 7.28 -24.31
C GLN A 14 24.43 6.73 -25.06
N SER A 15 25.61 7.33 -24.88
CA SER A 15 26.87 6.82 -25.43
C SER A 15 27.16 5.41 -24.92
N CYS A 16 27.03 5.19 -23.61
CA CYS A 16 27.24 3.87 -23.03
C CYS A 16 26.27 2.82 -23.62
N LEU A 17 24.98 3.15 -23.74
CA LEU A 17 23.98 2.25 -24.32
C LEU A 17 24.32 1.86 -25.76
N HIS A 18 24.74 2.83 -26.56
CA HIS A 18 25.14 2.60 -27.96
C HIS A 18 26.33 1.64 -28.06
N ASP A 19 27.35 1.83 -27.21
CA ASP A 19 28.58 1.03 -27.24
C ASP A 19 28.40 -0.39 -26.67
N CYS A 20 27.45 -0.56 -25.75
CA CYS A 20 27.23 -1.81 -25.04
C CYS A 20 26.28 -2.77 -25.77
N SER A 21 25.31 -2.28 -26.54
CA SER A 21 24.33 -3.10 -27.27
C SER A 21 24.94 -4.19 -28.17
N PRO A 22 26.04 -3.95 -28.94
CA PRO A 22 26.63 -4.99 -29.79
C PRO A 22 27.44 -6.03 -29.00
N LYS A 23 28.12 -5.61 -27.93
CA LYS A 23 29.08 -6.46 -27.19
C LYS A 23 28.45 -7.30 -26.09
N ALA A 24 27.37 -6.80 -25.47
CA ALA A 24 26.69 -7.49 -24.38
C ALA A 24 25.87 -8.71 -24.86
N CYS A 25 25.45 -8.71 -26.14
CA CYS A 25 24.49 -9.70 -26.65
C CYS A 25 25.12 -10.96 -27.23
N ASP A 26 26.45 -11.05 -27.27
CA ASP A 26 27.18 -12.25 -27.74
C ASP A 26 27.24 -13.35 -26.66
N SER A 27 27.03 -12.98 -25.38
CA SER A 27 27.09 -13.91 -24.25
C SER A 27 25.71 -14.18 -23.66
N ALA A 28 25.45 -15.44 -23.30
CA ALA A 28 24.20 -15.82 -22.65
C ALA A 28 24.11 -15.22 -21.24
N LEU A 29 23.01 -14.52 -20.93
CA LEU A 29 22.78 -13.96 -19.61
C LEU A 29 22.76 -15.06 -18.52
N PRO A 30 23.20 -14.74 -17.29
CA PRO A 30 23.06 -15.63 -16.12
C PRO A 30 21.64 -16.19 -15.98
N PHE A 31 21.53 -17.41 -15.45
CA PHE A 31 20.24 -18.10 -15.31
C PHE A 31 19.20 -17.27 -14.54
N SER A 32 19.60 -16.62 -13.44
CA SER A 32 18.73 -15.75 -12.63
C SER A 32 18.12 -14.61 -13.45
N LEU A 33 18.90 -14.01 -14.36
CA LEU A 33 18.43 -12.94 -15.24
C LEU A 33 17.48 -13.47 -16.32
N ARG A 34 17.73 -14.67 -16.84
CA ARG A 34 16.86 -15.31 -17.83
C ARG A 34 15.48 -15.66 -17.25
N ILE A 35 15.43 -16.26 -16.06
CA ILE A 35 14.16 -16.63 -15.41
C ILE A 35 13.34 -15.41 -14.97
N THR A 36 13.99 -14.29 -14.68
CA THR A 36 13.34 -13.01 -14.37
C THR A 36 13.14 -12.13 -15.61
N MET A 37 13.28 -12.70 -16.81
CA MET A 37 12.97 -12.08 -18.10
C MET A 37 13.75 -10.78 -18.37
N TRP A 38 15.03 -10.73 -17.99
CA TRP A 38 15.94 -9.67 -18.45
C TRP A 38 16.43 -9.96 -19.85
N THR A 39 16.42 -8.93 -20.69
CA THR A 39 17.02 -8.97 -22.01
C THR A 39 18.45 -8.43 -21.94
N CYS A 40 19.24 -8.69 -22.98
CA CYS A 40 20.57 -8.08 -23.12
C CYS A 40 20.50 -6.54 -23.07
N GLN A 41 19.49 -5.93 -23.68
CA GLN A 41 19.29 -4.48 -23.66
C GLN A 41 19.02 -3.95 -22.24
N ASP A 42 18.22 -4.67 -21.45
CA ASP A 42 17.99 -4.29 -20.06
C ASP A 42 19.26 -4.42 -19.23
N ASP A 43 20.04 -5.50 -19.43
CA ASP A 43 21.31 -5.71 -18.73
C ASP A 43 22.33 -4.63 -19.07
N CYS A 44 22.39 -4.24 -20.34
CA CYS A 44 23.20 -3.15 -20.83
C CYS A 44 22.83 -1.82 -20.16
N ALA A 45 21.52 -1.48 -20.12
CA ALA A 45 21.03 -0.29 -19.43
C ALA A 45 21.37 -0.29 -17.95
N TYR A 46 21.32 -1.46 -17.30
CA TYR A 46 21.77 -1.63 -15.93
C TYR A 46 23.27 -1.35 -15.76
N GLN A 47 24.15 -1.95 -16.57
CA GLN A 47 25.60 -1.71 -16.45
C GLN A 47 25.94 -0.24 -16.69
N CYS A 48 25.27 0.39 -17.65
CA CYS A 48 25.45 1.80 -17.97
C CYS A 48 24.97 2.72 -16.85
N SER A 49 23.84 2.43 -16.20
CA SER A 49 23.35 3.26 -15.08
C SER A 49 24.34 3.21 -13.91
N HIS A 50 24.90 2.05 -13.59
CA HIS A 50 25.94 1.92 -12.56
C HIS A 50 27.22 2.66 -12.95
N SER A 51 27.72 2.45 -14.17
CA SER A 51 28.96 3.08 -14.65
C SER A 51 28.88 4.61 -14.66
N VAL A 52 27.77 5.17 -15.13
CA VAL A 52 27.54 6.62 -15.12
C VAL A 52 27.42 7.15 -13.69
N THR A 53 26.75 6.40 -12.80
CA THR A 53 26.62 6.79 -11.39
C THR A 53 27.98 6.77 -10.68
N ASP A 54 28.79 5.73 -10.89
CA ASP A 54 30.14 5.60 -10.32
C ASP A 54 31.05 6.75 -10.78
N ALA A 55 31.04 7.05 -12.09
CA ALA A 55 31.81 8.14 -12.66
C ALA A 55 31.37 9.51 -12.12
N ALA A 56 30.06 9.74 -11.97
CA ALA A 56 29.52 10.98 -11.40
C ALA A 56 29.91 11.12 -9.93
N GLN A 57 29.76 10.07 -9.14
CA GLN A 57 30.12 10.05 -7.73
C GLN A 57 31.62 10.30 -7.52
N ALA A 58 32.49 9.65 -8.29
CA ALA A 58 33.94 9.87 -8.22
C ALA A 58 34.32 11.33 -8.52
N ARG A 59 33.72 11.93 -9.56
CA ARG A 59 33.96 13.35 -9.92
C ARG A 59 33.52 14.31 -8.82
N ILE A 60 32.32 14.10 -8.26
CA ILE A 60 31.78 15.00 -7.24
C ILE A 60 32.59 14.89 -5.95
N ILE A 61 32.94 13.67 -5.52
CA ILE A 61 33.79 13.45 -4.34
C ILE A 61 35.13 14.18 -4.49
N ALA A 62 35.75 14.08 -5.67
CA ALA A 62 37.03 14.75 -5.94
C ALA A 62 36.95 16.29 -5.93
N GLN A 63 35.79 16.87 -6.27
CA GLN A 63 35.63 18.32 -6.40
C GLN A 63 35.01 19.00 -5.17
N HIS A 64 34.06 18.35 -4.50
CA HIS A 64 33.18 18.97 -3.50
C HIS A 64 33.05 18.15 -2.21
N GLY A 65 33.76 17.02 -2.10
CA GLY A 65 33.64 16.10 -0.97
C GLY A 65 32.37 15.21 -1.03
N ALA A 66 32.29 14.23 -0.14
CA ALA A 66 31.28 13.17 -0.20
C ALA A 66 29.83 13.63 0.02
N THR A 67 29.61 14.79 0.63
CA THR A 67 28.28 15.31 0.98
C THR A 67 27.54 15.96 -0.18
N ALA A 68 28.22 16.23 -1.30
CA ALA A 68 27.64 16.91 -2.47
C ALA A 68 27.12 15.96 -3.57
N VAL A 69 27.22 14.63 -3.38
CA VAL A 69 26.88 13.65 -4.41
C VAL A 69 25.37 13.60 -4.63
N ARG A 70 24.90 14.23 -5.72
CA ARG A 70 23.52 14.05 -6.22
C ARG A 70 23.49 12.82 -7.12
N ILE A 71 22.89 11.74 -6.62
CA ILE A 71 22.65 10.53 -7.42
C ILE A 71 21.54 10.84 -8.42
N GLU A 72 21.66 10.30 -9.64
CA GLU A 72 20.71 10.52 -10.73
C GLU A 72 19.77 9.32 -10.91
N GLN A 73 18.56 9.59 -11.40
CA GLN A 73 17.60 8.56 -11.79
C GLN A 73 17.68 8.27 -13.29
N PHE A 74 17.64 7.00 -13.64
CA PHE A 74 17.57 6.47 -15.01
C PHE A 74 16.23 5.77 -15.17
N TYR A 75 15.45 6.19 -16.17
CA TYR A 75 14.07 5.74 -16.38
C TYR A 75 13.18 5.89 -15.14
N GLY A 76 13.40 6.94 -14.35
CA GLY A 76 12.67 7.19 -13.10
C GLY A 76 13.08 6.30 -11.92
N LYS A 77 14.19 5.55 -12.05
CA LYS A 77 14.69 4.67 -10.99
C LYS A 77 16.14 4.93 -10.65
N TRP A 78 16.51 4.61 -9.42
CA TRP A 78 17.90 4.63 -8.97
C TRP A 78 18.68 3.45 -9.55
N ALA A 79 20.02 3.57 -9.61
CA ALA A 79 20.90 2.47 -10.00
C ALA A 79 21.02 1.42 -8.86
N PHE A 80 19.99 0.59 -8.69
CA PHE A 80 19.94 -0.43 -7.64
C PHE A 80 20.81 -1.63 -7.94
N TRP A 81 21.49 -2.18 -6.94
CA TRP A 81 22.13 -3.50 -7.07
C TRP A 81 21.07 -4.60 -7.17
N ARG A 82 21.07 -5.31 -8.30
CA ARG A 82 20.21 -6.49 -8.48
C ARG A 82 20.68 -7.66 -7.61
N PHE A 83 19.74 -8.45 -7.12
CA PHE A 83 20.02 -9.72 -6.44
C PHE A 83 19.13 -10.82 -7.00
N LEU A 84 19.75 -11.91 -7.50
CA LEU A 84 19.03 -13.03 -8.14
C LEU A 84 18.04 -12.60 -9.25
N GLY A 85 18.32 -11.49 -9.93
CA GLY A 85 17.45 -10.92 -10.97
C GLY A 85 16.32 -10.03 -10.47
N MET A 86 16.15 -9.87 -9.15
CA MET A 86 15.26 -8.85 -8.59
C MET A 86 15.86 -7.46 -8.82
N GLN A 87 15.06 -6.56 -9.38
CA GLN A 87 15.44 -5.17 -9.64
C GLN A 87 15.67 -4.38 -8.34
N GLU A 88 14.76 -4.53 -7.38
CA GLU A 88 14.76 -3.78 -6.12
C GLU A 88 14.64 -4.75 -4.93
N PRO A 89 15.73 -5.43 -4.53
CA PRO A 89 15.65 -6.55 -3.60
C PRO A 89 15.12 -6.18 -2.20
N ALA A 90 15.38 -4.96 -1.72
CA ALA A 90 14.81 -4.48 -0.46
C ALA A 90 13.29 -4.31 -0.57
N SER A 91 12.81 -3.64 -1.62
CA SER A 91 11.37 -3.48 -1.88
C SER A 91 10.68 -4.83 -1.98
N VAL A 92 11.27 -5.82 -2.69
CA VAL A 92 10.73 -7.19 -2.76
C VAL A 92 10.63 -7.84 -1.38
N LEU A 93 11.72 -7.83 -0.60
CA LEU A 93 11.72 -8.43 0.74
C LEU A 93 10.65 -7.79 1.63
N PHE A 94 10.56 -6.47 1.63
CA PHE A 94 9.61 -5.76 2.47
C PHE A 94 8.17 -5.93 1.98
N SER A 95 7.91 -6.05 0.67
CA SER A 95 6.60 -6.46 0.15
C SER A 95 6.20 -7.86 0.63
N LEU A 96 7.14 -8.81 0.67
CA LEU A 96 6.90 -10.15 1.22
C LEU A 96 6.62 -10.13 2.74
N MET A 97 7.25 -9.22 3.48
CA MET A 97 6.94 -9.03 4.91
C MET A 97 5.51 -8.50 5.11
N ASN A 98 5.07 -7.53 4.29
CA ASN A 98 3.69 -7.05 4.30
C ASN A 98 2.69 -8.16 3.92
N LEU A 99 3.00 -8.92 2.87
CA LEU A 99 2.22 -10.10 2.46
C LEU A 99 2.06 -11.07 3.64
N GLN A 100 3.16 -11.41 4.32
CA GLN A 100 3.13 -12.28 5.49
C GLN A 100 2.26 -11.70 6.61
N ALA A 101 2.33 -10.40 6.86
CA ALA A 101 1.52 -9.73 7.88
C ALA A 101 0.01 -9.83 7.56
N HIS A 102 -0.39 -9.59 6.30
CA HIS A 102 -1.79 -9.74 5.89
C HIS A 102 -2.27 -11.19 5.89
N VAL A 103 -1.43 -12.16 5.49
CA VAL A 103 -1.77 -13.58 5.59
C VAL A 103 -2.00 -13.99 7.05
N LYS A 104 -1.10 -13.59 7.96
CA LYS A 104 -1.27 -13.83 9.40
C LYS A 104 -2.54 -13.18 9.92
N GLY A 105 -2.80 -11.93 9.54
CA GLY A 105 -4.01 -11.19 9.92
C GLY A 105 -5.31 -11.83 9.43
N PHE A 106 -5.34 -12.32 8.19
CA PHE A 106 -6.47 -13.07 7.64
C PHE A 106 -6.79 -14.31 8.48
N PHE A 107 -5.77 -15.11 8.83
CA PHE A 107 -5.98 -16.29 9.67
C PHE A 107 -6.32 -15.92 11.12
N LEU A 108 -5.78 -14.81 11.65
CA LEU A 108 -6.12 -14.30 12.96
C LEU A 108 -7.62 -13.94 13.05
N LEU A 109 -8.14 -13.21 12.07
CA LEU A 109 -9.56 -12.87 11.98
C LEU A 109 -10.43 -14.12 11.93
N ARG A 110 -10.10 -15.09 11.07
CA ARG A 110 -10.86 -16.35 10.95
C ARG A 110 -10.89 -17.16 12.24
N ARG A 111 -9.84 -17.09 13.06
CA ARG A 111 -9.74 -17.83 14.33
C ARG A 111 -10.42 -17.12 15.49
N ARG A 112 -10.34 -15.79 15.54
CA ARG A 112 -10.72 -15.00 16.73
C ARG A 112 -12.09 -14.34 16.61
N VAL A 113 -12.58 -14.10 15.40
CA VAL A 113 -13.87 -13.46 15.17
C VAL A 113 -14.90 -14.50 14.73
N ALA A 114 -16.08 -14.49 15.34
CA ALA A 114 -17.15 -15.42 15.02
C ALA A 114 -17.58 -15.28 13.55
N GLN A 115 -17.90 -16.40 12.89
CA GLN A 115 -18.37 -16.38 11.50
C GLN A 115 -19.74 -15.69 11.33
N SER A 116 -20.52 -15.62 12.41
CA SER A 116 -21.78 -14.87 12.47
C SER A 116 -21.58 -13.35 12.60
N HIS A 117 -20.37 -12.87 12.87
CA HIS A 117 -20.11 -11.44 13.05
C HIS A 117 -20.32 -10.68 11.73
N PRO A 118 -21.15 -9.62 11.68
CA PRO A 118 -21.58 -9.00 10.43
C PRO A 118 -20.44 -8.36 9.63
N MET A 119 -19.34 -7.99 10.30
CA MET A 119 -18.16 -7.42 9.65
C MET A 119 -17.17 -8.44 9.08
N ILE A 120 -17.30 -9.73 9.42
CA ILE A 120 -16.28 -10.73 9.02
C ILE A 120 -16.08 -10.82 7.50
N PRO A 121 -17.12 -10.77 6.63
CA PRO A 121 -16.92 -10.86 5.19
C PRO A 121 -16.11 -9.67 4.66
N TYR A 122 -16.34 -8.47 5.21
CA TYR A 122 -15.62 -7.26 4.82
C TYR A 122 -14.15 -7.33 5.22
N TYR A 123 -13.84 -7.77 6.45
CA TYR A 123 -12.45 -7.89 6.90
C TYR A 123 -11.65 -8.93 6.12
N LEU A 124 -12.27 -10.06 5.79
CA LEU A 124 -11.62 -11.10 5.00
C LEU A 124 -11.42 -10.66 3.54
N THR A 125 -12.40 -10.02 2.92
CA THR A 125 -12.24 -9.47 1.56
C THR A 125 -11.16 -8.41 1.50
N TRP A 126 -11.13 -7.47 2.46
CA TRP A 126 -10.05 -6.47 2.54
C TRP A 126 -8.68 -7.15 2.63
N SER A 127 -8.55 -8.15 3.50
CA SER A 127 -7.30 -8.90 3.65
C SER A 127 -6.87 -9.60 2.36
N ILE A 128 -7.81 -10.18 1.60
CA ILE A 128 -7.53 -10.80 0.30
C ILE A 128 -7.07 -9.76 -0.72
N CYS A 129 -7.74 -8.60 -0.80
CA CYS A 129 -7.30 -7.49 -1.66
C CYS A 129 -5.89 -7.03 -1.31
N SER A 130 -5.56 -6.90 -0.03
CA SER A 130 -4.22 -6.52 0.41
C SER A 130 -3.17 -7.60 0.15
N ILE A 131 -3.49 -8.89 0.35
CA ILE A 131 -2.63 -10.01 -0.04
C ILE A 131 -2.30 -9.94 -1.53
N ASN A 132 -3.30 -9.72 -2.38
CA ASN A 132 -3.09 -9.56 -3.82
C ASN A 132 -2.22 -8.33 -4.14
N ALA A 133 -2.42 -7.20 -3.46
CA ALA A 133 -1.59 -6.01 -3.62
C ALA A 133 -0.11 -6.29 -3.34
N TRP A 134 0.20 -6.93 -2.22
CA TRP A 134 1.60 -7.19 -1.85
C TRP A 134 2.26 -8.28 -2.70
N ILE A 135 1.48 -9.22 -3.27
CA ILE A 135 1.98 -10.13 -4.30
C ILE A 135 2.41 -9.34 -5.53
N TRP A 136 1.54 -8.47 -6.07
CA TRP A 136 1.86 -7.70 -7.27
C TRP A 136 2.98 -6.69 -7.05
N SER A 137 3.06 -6.10 -5.87
CA SER A 137 4.19 -5.27 -5.44
C SER A 137 5.52 -6.06 -5.48
N ALA A 138 5.57 -7.25 -4.88
CA ALA A 138 6.77 -8.09 -4.92
C ALA A 138 7.15 -8.50 -6.36
N VAL A 139 6.17 -8.79 -7.21
CA VAL A 139 6.39 -9.13 -8.63
C VAL A 139 6.91 -7.93 -9.42
N PHE A 140 6.33 -6.75 -9.23
CA PHE A 140 6.76 -5.51 -9.89
C PHE A 140 8.17 -5.10 -9.50
N HIS A 141 8.50 -5.09 -8.21
CA HIS A 141 9.85 -4.77 -7.74
C HIS A 141 10.89 -5.86 -8.07
N THR A 142 10.45 -7.09 -8.36
CA THR A 142 11.32 -8.11 -8.95
C THR A 142 11.61 -7.76 -10.40
N ARG A 143 10.56 -7.49 -11.19
CA ARG A 143 10.67 -7.17 -12.60
C ARG A 143 9.63 -6.15 -13.05
N ASP A 144 10.13 -4.95 -13.33
CA ASP A 144 9.34 -3.87 -13.88
C ASP A 144 9.05 -4.09 -15.37
N LYS A 145 7.75 -4.25 -15.67
CA LYS A 145 7.18 -4.32 -17.02
C LYS A 145 5.84 -3.58 -16.99
N PRO A 146 5.36 -3.07 -18.14
CA PRO A 146 4.07 -2.38 -18.21
C PRO A 146 2.88 -3.17 -17.64
N PHE A 147 2.93 -4.51 -17.71
CA PHE A 147 1.93 -5.37 -17.13
C PHE A 147 2.05 -5.50 -15.60
N THR A 148 3.26 -5.72 -15.07
CA THR A 148 3.47 -5.86 -13.62
C THR A 148 3.28 -4.53 -12.91
N GLU A 149 3.68 -3.43 -13.54
CA GLU A 149 3.40 -2.05 -13.11
C GLU A 149 1.89 -1.83 -12.91
N LYS A 150 1.09 -2.05 -13.96
CA LYS A 150 -0.36 -1.86 -13.88
C LYS A 150 -0.98 -2.68 -12.77
N LEU A 151 -0.56 -3.95 -12.62
CA LEU A 151 -1.14 -4.82 -11.61
C LEU A 151 -0.72 -4.45 -10.19
N ASP A 152 0.47 -3.92 -9.97
CA ASP A 152 0.85 -3.36 -8.67
C ASP A 152 -0.04 -2.17 -8.30
N TYR A 153 -0.08 -1.15 -9.16
CA TYR A 153 -0.86 0.05 -8.90
C TYR A 153 -2.38 -0.20 -8.79
N PHE A 154 -2.95 -1.05 -9.66
CA PHE A 154 -4.38 -1.39 -9.58
C PHE A 154 -4.70 -2.16 -8.31
N SER A 155 -3.83 -3.09 -7.91
CA SER A 155 -4.05 -3.87 -6.68
C SER A 155 -3.90 -3.01 -5.43
N ALA A 156 -2.93 -2.10 -5.40
CA ALA A 156 -2.79 -1.11 -4.33
C ALA A 156 -4.03 -0.22 -4.23
N GLY A 157 -4.49 0.33 -5.36
CA GLY A 157 -5.68 1.17 -5.41
C GLY A 157 -6.96 0.45 -4.99
N LEU A 158 -7.11 -0.83 -5.37
CA LEU A 158 -8.23 -1.66 -4.91
C LEU A 158 -8.20 -1.84 -3.39
N SER A 159 -7.02 -2.13 -2.80
CA SER A 159 -6.87 -2.31 -1.36
C SER A 159 -7.19 -1.03 -0.58
N ILE A 160 -6.73 0.14 -1.08
CA ILE A 160 -7.00 1.45 -0.47
C ILE A 160 -8.50 1.80 -0.55
N LEU A 161 -9.11 1.64 -1.73
CA LEU A 161 -10.55 1.88 -1.91
C LEU A 161 -11.40 0.93 -1.07
N PHE A 162 -11.04 -0.34 -1.00
CA PHE A 162 -11.75 -1.30 -0.16
C PHE A 162 -11.58 -0.96 1.33
N GLY A 163 -10.43 -0.41 1.73
CA GLY A 163 -10.21 0.14 3.07
C GLY A 163 -11.18 1.27 3.41
N LEU A 164 -11.42 2.20 2.48
CA LEU A 164 -12.45 3.23 2.63
C LEU A 164 -13.86 2.62 2.67
N TYR A 165 -14.14 1.66 1.77
CA TYR A 165 -15.41 0.96 1.72
C TYR A 165 -15.75 0.33 3.08
N LEU A 166 -14.82 -0.44 3.65
CA LEU A 166 -14.92 -1.06 4.97
C LEU A 166 -15.16 -0.02 6.07
N ALA A 167 -14.44 1.11 6.06
CA ALA A 167 -14.61 2.17 7.05
C ALA A 167 -16.04 2.73 7.04
N VAL A 168 -16.58 3.02 5.85
CA VAL A 168 -17.96 3.51 5.69
C VAL A 168 -18.97 2.46 6.16
N ILE A 169 -18.81 1.20 5.76
CA ILE A 169 -19.71 0.12 6.22
C ILE A 169 -19.70 -0.01 7.74
N ARG A 170 -18.52 0.05 8.36
CA ARG A 170 -18.32 -0.12 9.80
C ARG A 170 -18.86 1.04 10.63
N LEU A 171 -18.54 2.28 10.26
CA LEU A 171 -18.83 3.47 11.06
C LEU A 171 -20.29 3.93 10.96
N PHE A 172 -20.95 3.63 9.84
CA PHE A 172 -22.36 3.96 9.62
C PHE A 172 -23.29 2.76 9.85
N HIS A 173 -22.76 1.63 10.33
CA HIS A 173 -23.51 0.41 10.61
C HIS A 173 -24.36 -0.08 9.42
N LEU A 174 -23.75 -0.08 8.22
CA LEU A 174 -24.41 -0.43 6.95
C LEU A 174 -24.26 -1.91 6.59
N TYR A 175 -23.65 -2.73 7.45
CA TYR A 175 -23.55 -4.17 7.27
C TYR A 175 -24.93 -4.84 7.25
N SER A 176 -24.99 -6.08 6.76
CA SER A 176 -26.24 -6.85 6.76
C SER A 176 -26.53 -7.33 8.18
N ASP A 177 -27.72 -6.98 8.69
CA ASP A 177 -28.25 -7.49 9.94
C ASP A 177 -29.46 -8.38 9.60
N SER A 178 -29.28 -9.70 9.76
CA SER A 178 -30.33 -10.68 9.46
C SER A 178 -31.49 -10.61 10.44
N GLN A 179 -31.28 -10.08 11.66
CA GLN A 179 -32.33 -9.97 12.66
C GLN A 179 -33.18 -8.71 12.43
N HIS A 180 -32.53 -7.60 12.05
CA HIS A 180 -33.18 -6.30 11.84
C HIS A 180 -32.85 -5.71 10.48
N PRO A 181 -33.42 -6.28 9.40
CA PRO A 181 -33.22 -5.76 8.07
C PRO A 181 -33.77 -4.34 7.97
N SER A 182 -32.89 -3.39 7.62
CA SER A 182 -33.28 -2.02 7.30
C SER A 182 -33.14 -1.82 5.79
N VAL A 183 -34.27 -1.59 5.12
CA VAL A 183 -34.31 -1.31 3.67
C VAL A 183 -33.46 -0.09 3.34
N LEU A 184 -33.54 0.97 4.16
CA LEU A 184 -32.74 2.18 3.97
C LEU A 184 -31.22 1.89 4.07
N LYS A 185 -30.77 1.17 5.10
CA LYS A 185 -29.34 0.81 5.22
C LYS A 185 -28.88 -0.09 4.08
N ALA A 186 -29.72 -1.03 3.67
CA ALA A 186 -29.44 -1.88 2.52
C ALA A 186 -29.30 -1.04 1.24
N LEU A 187 -30.22 -0.11 0.97
CA LEU A 187 -30.15 0.79 -0.18
C LEU A 187 -28.85 1.60 -0.17
N ILE A 188 -28.51 2.24 0.97
CA ILE A 188 -27.28 3.03 1.11
C ILE A 188 -26.05 2.15 0.85
N ARG A 189 -25.99 0.94 1.42
CA ARG A 189 -24.90 -0.02 1.17
C ARG A 189 -24.77 -0.37 -0.31
N HIS A 190 -25.87 -0.66 -1.00
CA HIS A 190 -25.84 -1.02 -2.42
C HIS A 190 -25.37 0.17 -3.26
N THR A 191 -25.92 1.37 -3.03
CA THR A 191 -25.48 2.59 -3.71
C THR A 191 -24.00 2.86 -3.50
N TRP A 192 -23.51 2.73 -2.27
CA TRP A 192 -22.09 2.87 -1.94
C TRP A 192 -21.22 1.83 -2.66
N SER A 193 -21.67 0.57 -2.70
CA SER A 193 -20.97 -0.52 -3.40
C SER A 193 -20.90 -0.28 -4.91
N ILE A 194 -21.98 0.18 -5.52
CA ILE A 194 -22.04 0.56 -6.93
C ILE A 194 -21.09 1.73 -7.20
N LEU A 195 -21.13 2.76 -6.36
CA LEU A 195 -20.25 3.93 -6.49
C LEU A 195 -18.77 3.53 -6.45
N CYS A 196 -18.34 2.77 -5.43
CA CYS A 196 -16.96 2.29 -5.35
C CYS A 196 -16.58 1.44 -6.56
N THR A 197 -17.47 0.55 -7.02
CA THR A 197 -17.21 -0.30 -8.18
C THR A 197 -17.03 0.52 -9.45
N ILE A 198 -17.94 1.45 -9.73
CA ILE A 198 -17.86 2.32 -10.91
C ILE A 198 -16.61 3.21 -10.83
N SER A 199 -16.31 3.78 -9.67
CA SER A 199 -15.10 4.60 -9.48
C SER A 199 -13.83 3.79 -9.74
N TYR A 200 -13.73 2.56 -9.23
CA TYR A 200 -12.58 1.68 -9.47
C TYR A 200 -12.45 1.29 -10.94
N LEU A 201 -13.55 0.86 -11.57
CA LEU A 201 -13.55 0.50 -12.99
C LEU A 201 -13.18 1.69 -13.88
N SER A 202 -13.67 2.89 -13.55
CA SER A 202 -13.30 4.14 -14.25
C SER A 202 -11.82 4.45 -14.09
N HIS A 203 -11.29 4.33 -12.86
CA HIS A 203 -9.87 4.54 -12.55
C HIS A 203 -8.96 3.59 -13.33
N VAL A 204 -9.25 2.28 -13.29
CA VAL A 204 -8.51 1.25 -14.04
C VAL A 204 -8.62 1.47 -15.54
N SER A 205 -9.80 1.80 -16.05
CA SER A 205 -10.02 2.06 -17.48
C SER A 205 -9.18 3.25 -17.94
N TYR A 206 -9.23 4.36 -17.22
CA TYR A 206 -8.43 5.56 -17.52
C TYR A 206 -6.93 5.23 -17.59
N LEU A 207 -6.37 4.61 -16.56
CA LEU A 207 -4.94 4.27 -16.50
C LEU A 207 -4.54 3.19 -17.50
N THR A 208 -5.47 2.35 -17.94
CA THR A 208 -5.21 1.31 -18.95
C THR A 208 -5.13 1.89 -20.35
N PHE A 209 -6.05 2.80 -20.70
CA PHE A 209 -6.21 3.36 -22.05
C PHE A 209 -5.44 4.67 -22.26
N ALA A 210 -4.94 5.30 -21.21
CA ALA A 210 -4.02 6.43 -21.35
C ALA A 210 -2.78 6.02 -22.15
N THR A 211 -2.27 6.93 -23.00
CA THR A 211 -1.10 6.68 -23.86
C THR A 211 0.17 6.38 -23.06
N ARG A 212 0.25 6.88 -21.83
CA ARG A 212 1.27 6.57 -20.83
C ARG A 212 0.57 6.44 -19.48
N PHE A 213 1.13 5.63 -18.60
CA PHE A 213 0.61 5.50 -17.23
C PHE A 213 0.72 6.85 -16.50
N ASP A 214 -0.41 7.42 -16.09
CA ASP A 214 -0.44 8.72 -15.40
C ASP A 214 -0.25 8.51 -13.89
N TYR A 215 1.01 8.50 -13.46
CA TYR A 215 1.35 8.38 -12.03
C TYR A 215 0.81 9.55 -11.21
N GLY A 216 0.73 10.75 -11.78
CA GLY A 216 0.26 11.94 -11.07
C GLY A 216 -1.21 11.79 -10.69
N TYR A 217 -2.04 11.38 -11.65
CA TYR A 217 -3.44 11.02 -11.40
C TYR A 217 -3.56 9.85 -10.43
N ASN A 218 -2.79 8.76 -10.63
CA ASN A 218 -2.86 7.58 -9.77
C ASN A 218 -2.57 7.92 -8.29
N ILE A 219 -1.48 8.65 -8.04
CA ILE A 219 -1.13 9.08 -6.69
C ILE A 219 -2.21 9.99 -6.11
N LEU A 220 -2.69 10.99 -6.88
CA LEU A 220 -3.74 11.89 -6.41
C LEU A 220 -5.02 11.14 -6.02
N ALA A 221 -5.48 10.21 -6.87
CA ALA A 221 -6.68 9.41 -6.61
C ALA A 221 -6.55 8.59 -5.32
N ASN A 222 -5.42 7.90 -5.14
CA ASN A 222 -5.15 7.10 -3.95
C ASN A 222 -5.00 7.95 -2.69
N VAL A 223 -4.34 9.11 -2.78
CA VAL A 223 -4.22 10.05 -1.66
C VAL A 223 -5.59 10.58 -1.24
N VAL A 224 -6.47 10.95 -2.16
CA VAL A 224 -7.82 11.43 -1.82
C VAL A 224 -8.64 10.36 -1.09
N VAL A 225 -8.62 9.12 -1.60
CA VAL A 225 -9.32 7.99 -0.98
C VAL A 225 -8.72 7.64 0.39
N GLY A 226 -7.40 7.56 0.48
CA GLY A 226 -6.66 7.27 1.71
C GLY A 226 -6.83 8.34 2.79
N MET A 227 -6.81 9.62 2.43
CA MET A 227 -7.04 10.71 3.38
C MET A 227 -8.48 10.73 3.88
N THR A 228 -9.46 10.42 3.03
CA THR A 228 -10.85 10.25 3.47
C THR A 228 -10.99 9.10 4.47
N HIS A 229 -10.36 7.96 4.19
CA HIS A 229 -10.28 6.83 5.11
C HIS A 229 -9.66 7.24 6.46
N ASN A 230 -8.53 7.97 6.43
CA ASN A 230 -7.84 8.43 7.63
C ASN A 230 -8.71 9.37 8.47
N VAL A 231 -9.38 10.35 7.84
CA VAL A 231 -10.28 11.28 8.54
C VAL A 231 -11.39 10.53 9.26
N LEU A 232 -12.01 9.53 8.63
CA LEU A 232 -13.05 8.71 9.26
C LEU A 232 -12.55 7.98 10.51
N TRP A 233 -11.34 7.41 10.47
CA TRP A 233 -10.76 6.72 11.64
C TRP A 233 -10.28 7.67 12.74
N ILE A 234 -9.83 8.87 12.39
CA ILE A 234 -9.57 9.93 13.38
C ILE A 234 -10.87 10.31 14.10
N LEU A 235 -11.95 10.55 13.33
CA LEU A 235 -13.26 10.89 13.88
C LEU A 235 -13.85 9.76 14.75
N PHE A 236 -13.53 8.50 14.47
CA PHE A 236 -13.89 7.36 15.34
C PHE A 236 -13.13 7.40 16.69
N ALA A 237 -11.84 7.73 16.64
CA ALA A 237 -10.94 7.66 17.79
C ALA A 237 -11.09 8.84 18.78
N ILE A 238 -11.58 10.00 18.34
CA ILE A 238 -11.76 11.17 19.24
C ILE A 238 -12.82 10.90 20.31
N PRO A 239 -12.68 11.45 21.54
CA PRO A 239 -13.64 11.24 22.63
C PRO A 239 -15.08 11.65 22.27
N ALA A 240 -15.24 12.84 21.67
CA ALA A 240 -16.51 13.38 21.17
C ALA A 240 -16.74 12.96 19.70
N THR A 241 -16.76 11.66 19.45
CA THR A 241 -16.98 11.13 18.10
C THR A 241 -18.38 11.50 17.58
N PRO A 242 -18.53 11.87 16.29
CA PRO A 242 -19.85 12.09 15.69
C PRO A 242 -20.59 10.77 15.41
N PHE A 243 -19.92 9.62 15.59
CA PHE A 243 -20.47 8.31 15.29
C PHE A 243 -20.97 7.61 16.55
N THR A 244 -22.06 6.85 16.43
CA THR A 244 -22.31 5.77 17.38
C THR A 244 -21.27 4.69 17.10
N ARG A 245 -20.36 4.39 18.05
CA ARG A 245 -19.30 3.39 17.80
C ARG A 245 -19.87 1.98 17.67
N TYR A 246 -20.96 1.73 18.37
CA TYR A 246 -21.69 0.47 18.42
C TYR A 246 -23.20 0.73 18.30
N PRO A 247 -23.96 -0.21 17.71
CA PRO A 247 -25.41 -0.12 17.68
C PRO A 247 -25.97 -0.09 19.11
N ALA A 248 -26.92 0.80 19.38
CA ALA A 248 -27.49 0.99 20.71
C ALA A 248 -28.13 -0.29 21.25
N SER A 249 -27.95 -0.55 22.54
CA SER A 249 -28.60 -1.65 23.24
C SER A 249 -30.10 -1.43 23.37
N ARG A 250 -30.94 -2.39 22.92
CA ARG A 250 -32.40 -2.37 23.12
C ARG A 250 -32.85 -2.46 24.58
N HIS A 251 -31.94 -2.71 25.53
CA HIS A 251 -32.26 -2.63 26.95
C HIS A 251 -31.78 -1.29 27.52
N PRO A 252 -32.58 -0.21 27.39
CA PRO A 252 -32.20 1.11 27.92
C PRO A 252 -31.99 1.08 29.43
N ALA A 253 -32.72 0.22 30.16
CA ALA A 253 -32.62 0.06 31.61
C ALA A 253 -31.25 -0.45 32.09
N GLU A 254 -30.54 -1.26 31.29
CA GLU A 254 -29.18 -1.74 31.62
C GLU A 254 -28.09 -0.77 31.15
N SER A 255 -28.41 0.06 30.14
CA SER A 255 -27.50 1.08 29.61
C SER A 255 -27.35 2.31 30.51
N LEU A 256 -28.36 2.62 31.34
CA LEU A 256 -28.34 3.74 32.28
C LEU A 256 -27.36 3.53 33.46
N VAL A 257 -27.00 2.27 33.77
CA VAL A 257 -26.03 1.93 34.83
C VAL A 257 -24.59 1.91 34.31
N ARG A 258 -24.39 1.83 32.99
CA ARG A 258 -23.05 1.77 32.37
C ARG A 258 -22.70 3.11 31.74
N ASN A 259 -21.99 3.95 32.51
CA ASN A 259 -21.46 5.24 32.08
C ASN A 259 -20.77 5.16 30.69
N PRO A 260 -21.39 5.70 29.61
CA PRO A 260 -20.87 5.62 28.24
C PRO A 260 -19.55 6.38 28.06
N HIS A 261 -19.27 7.35 28.93
CA HIS A 261 -18.12 8.23 28.84
C HIS A 261 -16.84 7.69 29.49
N GLN A 262 -16.89 6.56 30.20
CA GLN A 262 -15.80 6.17 31.11
C GLN A 262 -15.04 4.89 30.73
N ARG A 263 -15.45 4.14 29.70
CA ARG A 263 -14.61 3.06 29.15
C ARG A 263 -13.68 3.68 28.10
N SER A 264 -12.66 4.41 28.58
CA SER A 264 -11.43 4.72 27.85
C SER A 264 -10.74 3.40 27.51
N ARG A 265 -11.30 2.70 26.53
CA ARG A 265 -10.77 1.46 26.03
C ARG A 265 -9.57 1.86 25.18
N ARG A 266 -8.36 1.62 25.71
CA ARG A 266 -7.06 1.94 25.07
C ARG A 266 -6.97 1.50 23.60
N TRP A 267 -7.80 0.55 23.17
CA TRP A 267 -7.84 0.08 21.79
C TRP A 267 -8.56 1.05 20.82
N VAL A 268 -9.46 1.92 21.30
CA VAL A 268 -10.17 2.91 20.47
C VAL A 268 -9.21 3.93 19.84
N THR A 269 -8.03 4.12 20.45
CA THR A 269 -6.98 4.99 19.91
C THR A 269 -6.00 4.27 18.98
N ARG A 270 -6.09 2.93 18.83
CA ARG A 270 -5.22 2.19 17.89
C ARG A 270 -5.38 2.64 16.43
N PRO A 271 -6.60 2.92 15.92
CA PRO A 271 -6.75 3.49 14.59
C PRO A 271 -6.01 4.82 14.44
N LEU A 272 -5.99 5.67 15.48
CA LEU A 272 -5.25 6.94 15.46
C LEU A 272 -3.75 6.70 15.31
N TRP A 273 -3.18 5.74 16.05
CA TRP A 273 -1.78 5.36 15.89
C TRP A 273 -1.50 4.76 14.51
N CYS A 274 -2.39 3.91 13.99
CA CYS A 274 -2.25 3.36 12.64
C CYS A 274 -2.27 4.47 11.58
N VAL A 275 -3.19 5.43 11.69
CA VAL A 275 -3.27 6.61 10.80
C VAL A 275 -2.00 7.44 10.90
N LEU A 276 -1.53 7.77 12.11
CA LEU A 276 -0.31 8.55 12.31
C LEU A 276 0.91 7.86 11.72
N LEU A 277 1.12 6.59 12.05
CA LEU A 277 2.27 5.81 11.58
C LEU A 277 2.23 5.61 10.06
N THR A 278 1.06 5.34 9.49
CA THR A 278 0.90 5.19 8.04
C THR A 278 1.15 6.50 7.32
N THR A 279 0.65 7.62 7.87
CA THR A 279 0.90 8.95 7.30
C THR A 279 2.39 9.29 7.33
N LEU A 280 3.06 9.06 8.45
CA LEU A 280 4.52 9.24 8.58
C LEU A 280 5.29 8.34 7.60
N ALA A 281 4.86 7.09 7.45
CA ALA A 281 5.47 6.17 6.48
C ALA A 281 5.30 6.70 5.05
N THR A 282 4.10 7.13 4.65
CA THR A 282 3.84 7.68 3.31
C THR A 282 4.62 8.97 3.05
N MET A 283 5.04 9.72 4.08
CA MET A 283 5.94 10.87 3.88
C MET A 283 7.31 10.45 3.33
N LEU A 284 7.77 9.22 3.55
CA LEU A 284 9.02 8.71 2.96
C LEU A 284 8.94 8.76 1.43
N GLU A 285 7.80 8.37 0.86
CA GLU A 285 7.55 8.42 -0.57
C GLU A 285 7.57 9.86 -1.13
N LEU A 286 7.21 10.86 -0.31
CA LEU A 286 7.32 12.27 -0.68
C LEU A 286 8.75 12.80 -0.64
N PHE A 287 9.59 12.27 0.25
CA PHE A 287 11.00 12.66 0.33
C PHE A 287 11.85 12.05 -0.79
N ASP A 288 11.52 10.84 -1.24
CA ASP A 288 12.15 10.12 -2.38
C ASP A 288 13.68 10.27 -2.44
N PHE A 289 14.34 9.98 -1.32
CA PHE A 289 15.79 10.10 -1.22
C PHE A 289 16.50 8.90 -1.89
N PRO A 290 17.75 9.09 -2.39
CA PRO A 290 18.46 8.04 -3.12
C PRO A 290 18.87 6.85 -2.22
N PRO A 291 19.03 5.65 -2.78
CA PRO A 291 19.22 4.44 -2.00
C PRO A 291 20.54 4.41 -1.23
N TRP A 292 20.44 4.09 0.06
CA TRP A 292 21.57 3.69 0.87
C TRP A 292 22.15 2.39 0.31
N TYR A 293 23.47 2.44 0.05
CA TYR A 293 24.23 1.34 -0.55
C TYR A 293 23.63 0.80 -1.86
N ARG A 294 22.86 1.62 -2.61
CA ARG A 294 22.15 1.22 -3.83
C ARG A 294 21.17 0.06 -3.63
N VAL A 295 20.63 -0.11 -2.43
CA VAL A 295 19.68 -1.18 -2.11
C VAL A 295 18.44 -0.66 -1.39
N ILE A 296 18.61 0.21 -0.39
CA ILE A 296 17.51 0.69 0.47
C ILE A 296 17.23 2.16 0.16
N ASP A 297 16.14 2.43 -0.55
CA ASP A 297 15.63 3.78 -0.81
C ASP A 297 14.44 4.15 0.10
N ALA A 298 13.90 5.34 -0.11
CA ALA A 298 12.73 5.81 0.61
C ALA A 298 11.49 4.91 0.43
N HIS A 299 11.28 4.39 -0.79
CA HIS A 299 10.15 3.54 -1.13
C HIS A 299 10.20 2.19 -0.40
N SER A 300 11.37 1.54 -0.38
CA SER A 300 11.55 0.29 0.36
C SER A 300 11.35 0.51 1.88
N LEU A 301 11.78 1.63 2.45
CA LEU A 301 11.51 1.93 3.86
C LEU A 301 10.02 2.17 4.15
N TRP A 302 9.27 2.72 3.20
CA TRP A 302 7.81 2.78 3.30
C TRP A 302 7.21 1.38 3.41
N HIS A 303 7.63 0.42 2.56
CA HIS A 303 7.20 -0.98 2.67
C HIS A 303 7.57 -1.57 4.04
N LEU A 304 8.79 -1.35 4.51
CA LEU A 304 9.23 -1.88 5.80
C LEU A 304 8.36 -1.34 6.95
N ALA A 305 8.07 -0.04 6.95
CA ALA A 305 7.24 0.59 7.97
C ALA A 305 5.82 0.00 7.98
N THR A 306 5.18 -0.15 6.82
CA THR A 306 3.82 -0.71 6.73
C THR A 306 3.75 -2.15 7.22
N ALA A 307 4.81 -2.95 7.03
CA ALA A 307 4.86 -4.34 7.51
C ALA A 307 4.67 -4.46 9.03
N PHE A 308 5.13 -3.46 9.80
CA PHE A 308 4.95 -3.40 11.25
C PHE A 308 3.66 -2.72 11.69
N ILE A 309 3.05 -1.89 10.84
CA ILE A 309 1.77 -1.23 11.13
C ILE A 309 0.60 -2.21 10.93
N ILE A 310 0.68 -3.08 9.91
CA ILE A 310 -0.39 -4.03 9.58
C ILE A 310 -0.84 -4.90 10.77
N PRO A 311 0.05 -5.51 11.58
CA PRO A 311 -0.37 -6.27 12.76
C PRO A 311 -1.21 -5.45 13.75
N LEU A 312 -0.85 -4.18 13.98
CA LEU A 312 -1.59 -3.28 14.88
C LEU A 312 -3.03 -3.06 14.38
N TRP A 313 -3.19 -2.95 13.06
CA TRP A 313 -4.49 -2.82 12.43
C TRP A 313 -5.34 -4.08 12.61
N TYR A 314 -4.77 -5.28 12.37
CA TYR A 314 -5.50 -6.52 12.59
C TYR A 314 -5.88 -6.75 14.04
N ASP A 315 -5.00 -6.42 15.00
CA ASP A 315 -5.32 -6.52 16.41
C ASP A 315 -6.47 -5.57 16.79
N PHE A 316 -6.50 -4.36 16.20
CA PHE A 316 -7.63 -3.45 16.33
C PHE A 316 -8.93 -4.07 15.77
N LEU A 317 -8.91 -4.64 14.57
CA LEU A 317 -10.11 -5.26 13.97
C LEU A 317 -10.66 -6.41 14.85
N VAL A 318 -9.76 -7.21 15.43
CA VAL A 318 -10.15 -8.30 16.35
C VAL A 318 -10.74 -7.74 17.64
N GLU A 319 -10.07 -6.77 18.28
CA GLU A 319 -10.55 -6.17 19.53
C GLU A 319 -11.88 -5.44 19.35
N ASP A 320 -12.03 -4.70 18.25
CA ASP A 320 -13.28 -4.04 17.90
C ASP A 320 -14.41 -5.06 17.75
N SER A 321 -14.17 -6.18 17.05
CA SER A 321 -15.16 -7.25 16.86
C SER A 321 -15.53 -8.00 18.14
N LEU A 322 -14.59 -8.07 19.09
CA LEU A 322 -14.77 -8.75 20.37
C LEU A 322 -15.40 -7.85 21.43
N ASP A 323 -15.68 -6.58 21.13
CA ASP A 323 -16.27 -5.65 22.08
C ASP A 323 -17.65 -6.14 22.58
N GLU A 324 -18.01 -5.72 23.80
CA GLU A 324 -19.33 -5.97 24.37
C GLU A 324 -20.41 -5.10 23.69
N GLY A 325 -20.03 -4.00 23.02
CA GLY A 325 -20.93 -3.20 22.20
C GLY A 325 -21.58 -4.00 21.06
N TRP A 326 -20.98 -5.12 20.66
CA TRP A 326 -21.56 -6.07 19.70
C TRP A 326 -22.46 -7.15 20.33
N ALA A 327 -22.74 -7.11 21.65
CA ALA A 327 -23.38 -8.19 22.40
C ALA A 327 -24.73 -8.69 21.83
N TRP A 328 -25.45 -7.88 21.06
CA TRP A 328 -26.63 -8.32 20.29
C TRP A 328 -26.37 -9.51 19.37
N HIS A 329 -25.15 -9.62 18.86
CA HIS A 329 -24.73 -10.72 17.98
C HIS A 329 -24.10 -11.90 18.74
N LYS A 330 -23.88 -11.81 20.06
CA LYS A 330 -23.25 -12.86 20.88
C LYS A 330 -24.24 -13.69 21.70
N LEU A 331 -25.48 -13.23 21.86
CA LEU A 331 -26.55 -13.93 22.60
C LEU A 331 -27.30 -14.97 21.75
N GLN A 332 -26.68 -15.42 20.65
CA GLN A 332 -27.13 -16.46 19.73
C GLN A 332 -25.92 -17.26 19.28
#